data_AF-A0ABD3F6J4-F1
#
_entry.id   AF-A0ABD3F6J4-F1
#
_cell.length_a   1.000
_cell.length_b   1.000
_cell.length_c   1.000
_cell.angle_alpha   90.00
_cell.angle_beta   90.00
_cell.angle_gamma   90.00
#
_symmetry.space_group_name_H-M   'P 1'
#
loop_
_entity.id
_entity.type
_entity.pdbx_description
1 polymer ?
#
loop_
_entity_poly.entity_id
_entity_poly.type
_entity_poly.pdbx_seq_one_letter_code
_entity_poly.pdbx_strand_id
1 'polypeptide(L)'
;MTPPLDVETAGMTTFQSPPSSSYRYILQLNGDKLSFWVEDRTSKKQWRKGDLVRDNYVTSANMIADASALDYLKCFKEALDCELDKSRDIQRINWNLYMMAS
;
A
#
# COMPACT_ATOMS: atom_id res chain seq x y z
N MET A 1 -17.43 -21.85 9.67
CA MET A 1 -16.49 -20.85 10.19
C MET A 1 -15.21 -20.96 9.36
N THR A 2 -14.97 -20.01 8.48
CA THR A 2 -13.70 -19.90 7.76
C THR A 2 -12.68 -19.34 8.76
N PRO A 3 -11.49 -19.95 8.94
CA PRO A 3 -10.46 -19.37 9.79
C PRO A 3 -10.10 -17.97 9.29
N PRO A 4 -9.73 -17.03 10.20
CA PRO A 4 -9.23 -15.73 9.78
C PRO A 4 -8.05 -15.94 8.84
N LEU A 5 -8.13 -15.29 7.69
CA LEU A 5 -7.11 -15.39 6.65
C LEU A 5 -5.95 -14.49 7.04
N ASP A 6 -4.81 -15.09 7.36
CA ASP A 6 -3.55 -14.39 7.56
C ASP A 6 -2.74 -14.44 6.26
N VAL A 7 -2.63 -13.29 5.57
CA VAL A 7 -1.85 -13.14 4.33
C VAL A 7 -0.73 -12.16 4.55
N GLU A 8 0.47 -12.50 4.09
CA GLU A 8 1.58 -11.56 3.99
C GLU A 8 2.08 -11.53 2.55
N THR A 9 2.38 -10.32 2.05
CA THR A 9 3.06 -10.14 0.77
C THR A 9 4.11 -9.06 0.88
N ALA A 10 5.24 -9.27 0.22
CA ALA A 10 6.35 -8.35 0.21
C ALA A 10 6.70 -7.95 -1.23
N GLY A 11 7.39 -6.83 -1.36
CA GLY A 11 7.86 -6.36 -2.64
C GLY A 11 8.83 -5.19 -2.54
N MET A 12 9.14 -4.63 -3.70
CA MET A 12 9.98 -3.45 -3.82
C MET A 12 9.28 -2.46 -4.75
N THR A 13 9.32 -1.18 -4.40
CA THR A 13 8.69 -0.11 -5.17
C THR A 13 9.62 1.09 -5.28
N THR A 14 9.36 1.95 -6.27
CA THR A 14 9.95 3.28 -6.38
C THR A 14 8.81 4.29 -6.45
N PHE A 15 8.95 5.41 -5.74
CA PHE A 15 7.94 6.49 -5.76
C PHE A 15 8.29 7.61 -6.76
N GLN A 16 9.49 7.58 -7.34
CA GLN A 16 9.98 8.55 -8.32
C GLN A 16 10.72 7.82 -9.45
N SER A 17 10.75 8.40 -10.65
CA SER A 17 11.57 7.87 -11.74
C SER A 17 13.05 7.81 -11.37
N PRO A 18 13.83 6.85 -11.90
CA PRO A 18 15.26 6.79 -11.68
C PRO A 18 15.97 8.10 -12.06
N PRO A 19 17.05 8.50 -11.35
CA PRO A 19 17.66 7.81 -10.22
C PRO A 19 16.98 8.17 -8.88
N SER A 20 16.20 7.25 -8.32
CA SER A 20 15.47 7.44 -7.07
C SER A 20 15.74 6.30 -6.08
N SER A 21 15.46 6.53 -4.80
CA SER A 21 15.52 5.48 -3.78
C SER A 21 14.49 4.38 -4.09
N SER A 22 14.91 3.13 -3.88
CA SER A 22 13.99 1.99 -3.86
C SER A 22 13.57 1.68 -2.43
N TYR A 23 12.32 1.27 -2.28
CA TYR A 23 11.69 1.00 -1.00
C TYR A 23 11.28 -0.46 -0.93
N ARG A 24 11.59 -1.14 0.18
CA ARG A 24 11.01 -2.46 0.47
C ARG A 24 9.68 -2.25 1.18
N TYR A 25 8.69 -3.06 0.86
CA TYR A 25 7.42 -3.01 1.56
C TYR A 25 6.94 -4.41 1.95
N ILE A 26 6.14 -4.46 3.00
CA ILE A 26 5.39 -5.63 3.45
C ILE A 26 3.95 -5.16 3.68
N LEU A 27 3.00 -5.90 3.10
CA LEU A 27 1.58 -5.78 3.37
C LEU A 27 1.11 -7.04 4.07
N GLN A 28 0.37 -6.89 5.16
CA GLN A 28 -0.21 -8.00 5.90
C GLN A 28 -1.72 -7.80 6.02
N LEU A 29 -2.47 -8.89 5.93
CA LEU A 29 -3.88 -8.98 6.27
C LEU A 29 -4.00 -10.02 7.37
N ASN A 30 -4.44 -9.62 8.56
CA ASN A 30 -4.70 -10.53 9.68
C ASN A 30 -6.20 -10.51 9.97
N GLY A 31 -6.92 -11.54 9.54
CA GLY A 31 -8.38 -11.53 9.50
C GLY A 31 -8.90 -10.46 8.52
N ASP A 32 -9.46 -9.37 9.03
CA ASP A 32 -9.97 -8.23 8.25
C ASP A 32 -9.11 -6.95 8.40
N LYS A 33 -7.99 -7.03 9.14
CA LYS A 33 -7.15 -5.88 9.43
C LYS A 33 -5.90 -5.84 8.57
N LEU A 34 -5.68 -4.70 7.92
CA LEU A 34 -4.49 -4.47 7.10
C LEU A 34 -3.35 -3.85 7.89
N SER A 35 -2.13 -4.22 7.55
CA SER A 35 -0.91 -3.58 8.02
C SER A 35 0.04 -3.29 6.87
N PHE A 36 0.73 -2.16 6.98
CA PHE A 36 1.73 -1.67 6.04
C PHE A 36 3.05 -1.50 6.78
N TRP A 37 4.13 -1.97 6.17
CA TRP A 37 5.49 -1.64 6.56
C TRP A 37 6.27 -1.25 5.30
N VAL A 38 7.04 -0.17 5.39
CA VAL A 38 7.87 0.34 4.29
C VAL A 38 9.24 0.73 4.84
N GLU A 39 10.29 0.39 4.10
CA GLU A 39 11.66 0.79 4.38
C GLU A 39 12.29 1.48 3.16
N ASP A 40 12.88 2.65 3.37
CA ASP A 40 13.82 3.24 2.42
C ASP A 40 15.15 2.47 2.46
N ARG A 41 15.52 1.83 1.35
CA ARG A 41 16.73 0.99 1.30
C ARG A 41 18.03 1.79 1.40
N THR A 42 17.99 3.09 1.09
CA THR A 42 19.15 3.99 1.13
C THR A 42 19.38 4.50 2.55
N SER A 43 18.38 5.16 3.14
CA SER A 43 18.51 5.75 4.48
C SER A 43 18.24 4.78 5.63
N LYS A 44 17.68 3.60 5.34
CA LYS A 44 17.19 2.62 6.32
C LYS A 44 16.08 3.13 7.24
N LYS A 45 15.48 4.28 6.95
CA LYS A 45 14.27 4.73 7.65
C LYS A 45 13.11 3.79 7.36
N GLN A 46 12.32 3.53 8.40
CA GLN A 46 11.21 2.58 8.36
C GLN A 46 9.94 3.24 8.89
N TRP A 47 8.82 2.90 8.26
CA TRP A 47 7.49 3.34 8.65
C TRP A 47 6.58 2.13 8.72
N ARG A 48 5.73 2.08 9.75
CA ARG A 48 4.75 1.02 9.93
C ARG A 48 3.42 1.62 10.36
N LYS A 49 2.34 1.12 9.78
CA LYS A 49 0.97 1.34 10.26
C LYS A 49 0.23 0.01 10.25
N GLY A 50 -0.22 -0.45 11.41
CA GLY A 50 -0.83 -1.77 11.57
C GLY A 50 -2.28 -1.71 12.02
N ASP A 51 -2.91 -2.88 12.02
CA ASP A 51 -4.26 -3.11 12.56
C ASP A 51 -5.34 -2.18 11.99
N LEU A 52 -5.20 -1.80 10.73
CA LEU A 52 -6.11 -0.92 10.03
C LEU A 52 -7.42 -1.65 9.76
N VAL A 53 -8.50 -1.15 10.35
CA VAL A 53 -9.86 -1.59 9.99
C VAL A 53 -10.28 -0.95 8.68
N ARG A 54 -11.32 -1.49 8.05
CA ARG A 54 -11.80 -1.06 6.73
C ARG A 54 -11.90 0.46 6.57
N ASP A 55 -12.50 1.14 7.54
CA ASP A 55 -12.74 2.59 7.49
C ASP A 55 -11.45 3.43 7.53
N ASN A 56 -10.30 2.84 7.86
CA ASN A 56 -9.01 3.53 7.81
C ASN A 56 -8.39 3.59 6.41
N TYR A 57 -8.80 2.70 5.49
CA TYR A 57 -8.21 2.61 4.15
C TYR A 57 -9.26 2.62 3.02
N VAL A 58 -10.54 2.46 3.34
CA VAL A 58 -11.67 2.64 2.43
C VAL A 58 -12.31 4.00 2.70
N THR A 59 -12.43 4.76 1.63
CA THR A 59 -13.05 6.09 1.54
C THR A 59 -14.11 6.04 0.46
N SER A 60 -14.99 7.04 0.39
CA SER A 60 -15.96 7.16 -0.70
C SER A 60 -15.31 7.20 -2.09
N ALA A 61 -14.05 7.66 -2.21
CA ALA A 61 -13.33 7.78 -3.47
C ALA A 61 -12.70 6.48 -3.97
N ASN A 62 -12.42 5.51 -3.09
CA ASN A 62 -11.83 4.22 -3.44
C ASN A 62 -12.69 3.01 -3.02
N MET A 63 -13.98 3.26 -2.73
CA MET A 63 -14.94 2.22 -2.40
C MET A 63 -15.23 1.37 -3.64
N ILE A 64 -14.99 0.07 -3.53
CA ILE A 64 -15.32 -0.93 -4.55
C ILE A 64 -16.45 -1.78 -3.98
N ALA A 65 -17.54 -1.92 -4.74
CA ALA A 65 -18.69 -2.71 -4.32
C ALA A 65 -18.27 -4.17 -4.07
N ASP A 66 -18.73 -4.73 -2.95
CA ASP A 66 -18.47 -6.11 -2.50
C ASP A 66 -17.00 -6.50 -2.32
N ALA A 67 -16.07 -5.54 -2.40
CA ALA A 67 -14.64 -5.82 -2.24
C ALA A 67 -14.30 -6.17 -0.78
N SER A 68 -13.65 -7.31 -0.61
CA SER A 68 -13.13 -7.78 0.68
C SER A 68 -11.82 -7.08 1.05
N ALA A 69 -11.37 -7.23 2.30
CA ALA A 69 -10.06 -6.73 2.72
C ALA A 69 -8.91 -7.35 1.91
N LEU A 70 -9.06 -8.60 1.46
CA LEU A 70 -8.12 -9.28 0.59
C LEU A 70 -8.04 -8.65 -0.81
N ASP A 71 -9.16 -8.18 -1.35
CA ASP A 71 -9.18 -7.50 -2.65
C ASP A 71 -8.45 -6.16 -2.56
N TYR A 72 -8.67 -5.41 -1.48
CA TYR A 72 -7.89 -4.19 -1.20
C TYR A 72 -6.39 -4.47 -1.03
N LEU A 73 -6.01 -5.54 -0.31
CA LEU A 73 -4.60 -5.96 -0.20
C LEU A 73 -3.96 -6.16 -1.58
N LYS A 74 -4.66 -6.86 -2.49
CA LYS A 74 -4.20 -7.08 -3.87
C LYS A 74 -4.09 -5.78 -4.64
N CYS A 75 -5.08 -4.89 -4.57
CA CYS A 75 -5.02 -3.58 -5.22
C CYS A 75 -3.84 -2.74 -4.73
N PHE A 76 -3.55 -2.74 -3.42
CA PHE A 76 -2.39 -2.04 -2.88
C PHE A 76 -1.08 -2.64 -3.37
N LYS A 77 -0.98 -3.97 -3.43
CA LYS A 77 0.18 -4.65 -4.00
C LYS A 77 0.40 -4.27 -5.46
N GLU A 78 -0.63 -4.40 -6.28
CA GLU A 78 -0.58 -4.05 -7.71
C GLU A 78 -0.19 -2.58 -7.91
N ALA A 79 -0.73 -1.67 -7.10
CA ALA A 79 -0.38 -0.26 -7.15
C ALA A 79 1.09 0.03 -6.76
N LEU A 80 1.68 -0.77 -5.86
CA LEU A 80 3.07 -0.65 -5.46
C LEU A 80 4.03 -1.31 -6.47
N ASP A 81 3.58 -2.38 -7.14
CA ASP A 81 4.36 -3.09 -8.14
C ASP A 81 4.29 -2.42 -9.54
N CYS A 82 3.31 -1.54 -9.78
CA CYS A 82 3.15 -0.84 -11.04
C CYS A 82 4.32 0.14 -11.30
N GLU A 83 4.94 0.03 -12.49
CA GLU A 83 5.97 0.96 -12.93
C GLU A 83 5.41 2.37 -13.08
N LEU A 84 6.23 3.36 -12.73
CA LEU A 84 5.93 4.78 -12.95
C LEU A 84 6.02 5.08 -14.46
N ASP A 85 4.97 4.74 -15.20
CA ASP A 85 4.84 5.11 -16.61
C ASP A 85 4.65 6.63 -16.72
N LYS A 86 5.62 7.30 -17.33
CA LYS A 86 5.67 8.76 -17.53
C LYS A 86 4.50 9.30 -18.38
N SER A 87 3.68 8.42 -18.96
CA SER A 87 2.55 8.77 -19.82
C SER A 87 1.20 8.84 -19.07
N ARG A 88 1.12 8.32 -17.84
CA ARG A 88 -0.12 8.20 -17.06
C ARG A 88 -0.05 8.97 -15.74
N ASP A 89 0.36 10.23 -15.80
CA ASP A 89 0.28 11.20 -14.69
C ASP A 89 -1.15 11.41 -14.15
N ILE A 90 -2.15 10.91 -14.86
CA ILE A 90 -3.53 10.86 -14.39
C ILE A 90 -3.69 9.55 -13.61
N GLN A 91 -3.64 9.62 -12.27
CA GLN A 91 -4.32 8.75 -11.27
C GLN A 91 -3.54 8.59 -9.93
N ARG A 92 -2.45 9.34 -9.69
CA ARG A 92 -1.78 9.37 -8.36
C ARG A 92 -1.76 10.74 -7.69
N ILE A 93 -2.66 11.64 -8.09
CA ILE A 93 -2.89 12.89 -7.35
C ILE A 93 -3.42 12.51 -5.95
N ASN A 94 -2.66 12.87 -4.91
CA ASN A 94 -2.99 12.92 -3.48
C ASN A 94 -2.49 11.85 -2.47
N TRP A 95 -1.58 10.93 -2.78
CA TRP A 95 -0.91 10.17 -1.69
C TRP A 95 0.32 10.89 -1.10
N ASN A 96 0.95 11.79 -1.86
CA ASN A 96 2.16 12.51 -1.42
C ASN A 96 1.90 13.50 -0.27
N LEU A 97 0.69 14.05 -0.13
CA LEU A 97 0.38 15.02 0.93
C LEU A 97 0.18 14.37 2.30
N TYR A 98 -0.25 13.10 2.36
CA TYR A 98 -0.55 12.44 3.64
C TYR A 98 0.67 11.77 4.28
N MET A 99 1.67 11.35 3.47
CA MET A 99 2.87 10.66 3.96
C MET A 99 4.01 11.62 4.36
N MET A 100 3.94 12.89 3.99
CA MET A 100 4.96 13.91 4.31
C MET A 100 4.61 14.78 5.54
N ALA A 101 3.41 14.62 6.10
CA ALA A 101 2.88 15.46 7.19
C ALA A 101 2.72 14.71 8.53
N SER A 102 3.38 13.57 8.75
CA SER A 102 3.34 12.85 10.04
C SER A 102 4.70 12.27 10.42
#